data_AF-A0A8H5ZDI4-F1
#
_entry.id   AF-A0A8H5ZDI4-F1
#
_cell.length_a   1.000
_cell.length_b   1.000
_cell.length_c   1.000
_cell.angle_alpha   90.00
_cell.angle_beta   90.00
_cell.angle_gamma   90.00
#
_symmetry.space_group_name_H-M   'P 1'
#
loop_
_entity.id
_entity.type
_entity.pdbx_description
1 polymer ?
#
loop_
_entity_poly.entity_id
_entity_poly.type
_entity_poly.pdbx_seq_one_letter_code
_entity_poly.pdbx_strand_id
1 'polypeptide(L)'
;MAQLQCFGFLVVLSLVVNIATHSWVERLYVTKKGDLIEPSGYPRGNVLRTSSFRDEDMTYRLPPAGRSEIWQSDLACKVSQMTYNQTAGSPSLHAHPNDTVILLYQENGHVTKIADDPGHTSSGIIAVFGTLHSLPTDTLQYLTLSKDDGGQYELLKVANVRPWVAGHPA
;
A
#
# COMPACT_ATOMS: atom_id res chain seq x y z
N MET A 1 -36.55 -33.54 17.00
CA MET A 1 -35.11 -33.18 16.98
C MET A 1 -34.75 -32.56 15.64
N ALA A 2 -35.14 -31.31 15.37
CA ALA A 2 -34.84 -30.64 14.09
C ALA A 2 -34.78 -29.10 14.21
N GLN A 3 -34.53 -28.57 15.40
CA GLN A 3 -34.51 -27.12 15.65
C GLN A 3 -33.16 -26.64 16.23
N LEU A 4 -32.24 -27.55 16.52
CA LEU A 4 -30.95 -27.22 17.17
C LEU A 4 -29.78 -27.08 16.18
N GLN A 5 -29.96 -27.47 14.91
CA GLN A 5 -28.92 -27.38 13.87
C GLN A 5 -28.91 -26.06 13.09
N CYS A 6 -30.01 -25.29 13.09
CA CYS A 6 -30.07 -24.03 12.33
C CYS A 6 -29.34 -22.87 13.03
N PHE A 7 -29.27 -22.88 14.37
CA PHE A 7 -28.61 -21.82 15.13
C PHE A 7 -27.08 -21.90 15.06
N GLY A 8 -26.51 -23.12 15.01
CA GLY A 8 -25.07 -23.32 14.89
C GLY A 8 -24.50 -22.82 13.56
N PHE A 9 -25.25 -22.94 12.46
CA PHE A 9 -24.81 -22.47 11.13
C PHE A 9 -24.84 -20.94 11.01
N LEU A 10 -25.81 -20.27 11.67
CA LEU A 10 -25.94 -18.81 11.66
C LEU A 10 -24.85 -18.11 12.47
N VAL A 11 -24.39 -18.69 13.59
CA VAL A 11 -23.31 -18.13 14.40
C VAL A 11 -21.95 -18.25 13.69
N VAL A 12 -21.71 -19.36 12.98
CA VAL A 12 -20.45 -19.59 12.23
C VAL A 12 -20.31 -18.65 11.02
N LEU A 13 -21.41 -18.20 10.40
CA LEU A 13 -21.35 -17.28 9.25
C LEU A 13 -21.07 -15.82 9.65
N SER A 14 -21.19 -15.46 10.93
CA SER A 14 -21.04 -14.07 11.42
C SER A 14 -19.59 -13.66 11.77
N LEU A 15 -18.62 -14.57 11.63
CA LEU A 15 -17.22 -14.35 12.01
C LEU A 15 -16.28 -14.07 10.82
N VAL A 16 -16.81 -13.74 9.63
CA VAL A 16 -15.99 -13.18 8.55
C VAL A 16 -15.74 -11.71 8.86
N VAL A 17 -14.77 -11.45 9.73
CA VAL A 17 -14.29 -10.09 9.98
C VAL A 17 -13.59 -9.61 8.72
N ASN A 18 -14.31 -8.85 7.90
CA ASN A 18 -13.72 -8.12 6.78
C ASN A 18 -12.98 -6.91 7.36
N ILE A 19 -11.85 -7.15 8.03
CA ILE A 19 -11.00 -6.04 8.48
C ILE A 19 -10.32 -5.48 7.25
N ALA A 20 -10.63 -4.22 7.00
CA ALA A 20 -10.10 -3.45 5.93
C ALA A 20 -8.64 -3.10 6.25
N THR A 21 -7.70 -3.87 5.71
CA THR A 21 -6.28 -3.53 5.81
C THR A 21 -5.98 -2.39 4.86
N HIS A 22 -5.34 -1.35 5.38
CA HIS A 22 -4.90 -0.21 4.58
C HIS A 22 -3.52 0.16 5.03
N SER A 23 -2.64 0.37 4.07
CA SER A 23 -1.40 1.05 4.34
C SER A 23 -0.96 1.78 3.08
N TRP A 24 -0.20 2.83 3.26
CA TRP A 24 0.35 3.61 2.16
C TRP A 24 1.80 3.96 2.47
N VAL A 25 2.57 4.14 1.41
CA VAL A 25 3.90 4.74 1.52
C VAL A 25 3.70 6.22 1.82
N GLU A 26 4.07 6.64 3.02
CA GLU A 26 3.97 8.04 3.45
C GLU A 26 5.11 8.86 2.82
N ARG A 27 6.31 8.27 2.78
CA ARG A 27 7.53 8.97 2.39
C ARG A 27 8.55 8.01 1.80
N LEU A 28 9.38 8.53 0.89
CA LEU A 28 10.47 7.80 0.27
C LEU A 28 11.79 8.53 0.52
N TYR A 29 12.87 7.76 0.66
CA TYR A 29 14.22 8.29 0.77
C TYR A 29 15.15 7.57 -0.19
N VAL A 30 16.05 8.30 -0.84
CA VAL A 30 17.28 7.71 -1.38
C VAL A 30 18.25 7.50 -0.22
N THR A 31 18.97 6.39 -0.22
CA THR A 31 20.04 6.15 0.73
C THR A 31 21.38 6.03 0.02
N LYS A 32 22.42 6.57 0.67
CA LYS A 32 23.80 6.48 0.18
C LYS A 32 24.70 6.14 1.35
N LYS A 33 25.31 4.95 1.30
CA LYS A 33 26.18 4.43 2.38
C LYS A 33 25.53 4.41 3.77
N GLY A 34 24.20 4.19 3.82
CA GLY A 34 23.43 4.13 5.06
C GLY A 34 22.78 5.46 5.48
N ASP A 35 23.18 6.59 4.88
CA ASP A 35 22.59 7.89 5.18
C ASP A 35 21.35 8.14 4.32
N LEU A 36 20.30 8.73 4.91
CA LEU A 36 19.12 9.21 4.19
C LEU A 36 19.44 10.54 3.49
N ILE A 37 19.14 10.63 2.21
CA ILE A 37 19.38 11.82 1.40
C ILE A 37 18.10 12.64 1.28
N GLU A 38 18.21 13.94 1.55
CA GLU A 38 17.14 14.93 1.34
C GLU A 38 17.30 15.62 -0.04
N PRO A 39 16.20 16.14 -0.63
CA PRO A 39 14.85 16.05 -0.11
C PRO A 39 14.25 14.65 -0.28
N SER A 40 13.52 14.21 0.75
CA SER A 40 12.65 13.04 0.69
C SER A 40 11.54 13.20 -0.36
N GLY A 41 11.07 12.07 -0.87
CA GLY A 41 9.97 12.02 -1.83
C GLY A 41 8.64 11.66 -1.17
N TYR A 42 7.55 12.08 -1.79
CA TYR A 42 6.20 11.86 -1.32
C TYR A 42 5.27 11.37 -2.43
N PRO A 43 4.19 10.62 -2.08
CA PRO A 43 3.13 10.33 -3.03
C PRO A 43 2.46 11.61 -3.52
N ARG A 44 1.89 11.57 -4.72
CA ARG A 44 1.09 12.68 -5.25
C ARG A 44 -0.06 13.02 -4.32
N GLY A 45 -0.42 14.29 -4.23
CA GLY A 45 -1.51 14.75 -3.35
C GLY A 45 -1.31 14.37 -1.88
N ASN A 46 -0.06 14.24 -1.42
CA ASN A 46 0.25 13.94 -0.03
C ASN A 46 -0.43 14.91 0.94
N VAL A 47 -1.08 14.38 1.98
CA VAL A 47 -1.60 15.18 3.08
C VAL A 47 -0.57 15.15 4.20
N LEU A 48 0.00 16.32 4.53
CA LEU A 48 1.04 16.42 5.54
C LEU A 48 0.49 16.05 6.93
N ARG A 49 1.28 15.29 7.70
CA ARG A 49 1.03 14.98 9.12
C ARG A 49 1.10 16.24 9.98
N THR A 50 -0.02 16.95 10.02
CA THR A 50 -0.31 18.07 10.91
C THR A 50 -1.42 17.66 11.88
N SER A 51 -1.82 18.56 12.78
CA SER A 51 -2.91 18.28 13.73
C SER A 51 -4.26 17.95 13.06
N SER A 52 -4.44 18.29 11.78
CA SER A 52 -5.65 17.99 11.02
C SER A 52 -5.55 16.72 10.16
N PHE A 53 -4.43 16.01 10.19
CA PHE A 53 -4.21 14.81 9.38
C PHE A 53 -5.15 13.69 9.79
N ARG A 54 -5.72 12.99 8.79
CA ARG A 54 -6.53 11.78 8.99
C ARG A 54 -6.02 10.66 8.09
N ASP A 55 -5.97 9.45 8.62
CA ASP A 55 -5.51 8.26 7.87
C ASP A 55 -6.35 8.03 6.60
N GLU A 56 -7.64 8.34 6.66
CA GLU A 56 -8.55 8.21 5.51
C GLU A 56 -8.17 9.12 4.32
N ASP A 57 -7.46 10.22 4.57
CA ASP A 57 -7.08 11.16 3.51
C ASP A 57 -6.05 10.54 2.55
N MET A 58 -5.23 9.62 3.05
CA MET A 58 -4.18 8.94 2.30
C MET A 58 -4.50 7.47 1.99
N THR A 59 -5.49 6.90 2.68
CA THR A 59 -5.93 5.51 2.49
C THR A 59 -6.59 5.28 1.13
N TYR A 60 -6.16 4.22 0.43
CA TYR A 60 -6.86 3.70 -0.75
C TYR A 60 -7.12 2.20 -0.63
N ARG A 61 -8.38 1.85 -0.35
CA ARG A 61 -8.81 0.46 -0.18
C ARG A 61 -9.26 -0.14 -1.50
N LEU A 62 -8.66 -1.27 -1.84
CA LEU A 62 -9.10 -2.13 -2.95
C LEU A 62 -9.28 -3.57 -2.44
N PRO A 63 -10.43 -4.22 -2.70
CA PRO A 63 -11.65 -3.61 -3.23
C PRO A 63 -12.26 -2.59 -2.25
N PRO A 64 -13.00 -1.58 -2.74
CA PRO A 64 -13.72 -0.61 -1.94
C PRO A 64 -14.75 -1.32 -1.05
N ALA A 65 -15.20 -0.60 -0.02
CA ALA A 65 -16.16 -1.13 0.93
C ALA A 65 -17.42 -1.67 0.23
N GLY A 66 -17.92 -2.82 0.71
CA GLY A 66 -19.08 -3.49 0.12
C GLY A 66 -18.78 -4.37 -1.10
N ARG A 67 -17.51 -4.47 -1.53
CA ARG A 67 -17.09 -5.34 -2.63
C ARG A 67 -16.05 -6.37 -2.18
N SER A 68 -16.14 -7.59 -2.72
CA SER A 68 -15.31 -8.74 -2.36
C SER A 68 -14.15 -9.04 -3.31
N GLU A 69 -14.12 -8.40 -4.48
CA GLU A 69 -13.15 -8.68 -5.55
C GLU A 69 -12.66 -7.38 -6.18
N ILE A 70 -11.44 -7.36 -6.71
CA ILE A 70 -10.91 -6.24 -7.51
C ILE A 70 -11.45 -6.36 -8.94
N TRP A 71 -11.84 -5.25 -9.55
CA TRP A 71 -12.41 -5.18 -10.89
C TRP A 71 -11.37 -4.63 -11.86
N GLN A 72 -11.55 -4.92 -13.16
CA GLN A 72 -10.65 -4.41 -14.20
C GLN A 72 -10.63 -2.88 -14.27
N SER A 73 -11.70 -2.22 -13.84
CA SER A 73 -11.83 -0.76 -13.81
C SER A 73 -11.23 -0.12 -12.55
N ASP A 74 -10.73 -0.90 -11.59
CA ASP A 74 -10.13 -0.34 -10.38
C ASP A 74 -8.79 0.31 -10.68
N LEU A 75 -8.76 1.62 -10.48
CA LEU A 75 -7.56 2.41 -10.70
C LEU A 75 -6.43 1.98 -9.75
N ALA A 76 -5.20 2.08 -10.23
CA ALA A 76 -4.02 1.82 -9.42
C ALA A 76 -3.79 2.93 -8.37
N CYS A 77 -4.20 4.16 -8.69
CA CYS A 77 -4.04 5.32 -7.82
C CYS A 77 -5.38 5.76 -7.24
N LYS A 78 -5.36 6.27 -6.00
CA LYS A 78 -6.51 6.96 -5.40
C LYS A 78 -6.92 8.14 -6.28
N VAL A 79 -8.22 8.46 -6.30
CA VAL A 79 -8.77 9.60 -7.08
C VAL A 79 -8.02 10.91 -6.80
N SER A 80 -7.70 11.19 -5.54
CA SER A 80 -6.94 12.40 -5.15
C SER A 80 -5.46 12.39 -5.58
N GLN A 81 -4.97 11.30 -6.14
CA GLN A 81 -3.57 11.07 -6.54
C GLN A 81 -3.43 10.77 -8.05
N MET A 82 -4.52 10.85 -8.81
CA MET A 82 -4.51 10.64 -10.27
C MET A 82 -3.84 11.78 -11.01
N THR A 83 -3.97 13.01 -10.50
CA THR A 83 -3.34 14.19 -11.10
C THR A 83 -1.86 14.25 -10.72
N TYR A 84 -1.00 14.62 -11.67
CA TYR A 84 0.46 14.82 -11.47
C TYR A 84 0.82 16.03 -10.60
N ASN A 85 -0.08 16.45 -9.71
CA ASN A 85 0.13 17.58 -8.81
C ASN A 85 0.79 17.11 -7.51
N GLN A 86 1.85 17.82 -7.11
CA GLN A 86 2.52 17.59 -5.84
C GLN A 86 2.02 18.59 -4.80
N THR A 87 1.84 18.13 -3.56
CA THR A 87 1.54 19.04 -2.46
C THR A 87 2.76 19.91 -2.18
N ALA A 88 2.56 21.20 -1.90
CA ALA A 88 3.65 22.10 -1.54
C ALA A 88 4.42 21.56 -0.32
N GLY A 89 5.75 21.48 -0.42
CA GLY A 89 6.59 20.88 0.62
C GLY A 89 6.65 19.34 0.62
N SER A 90 5.99 18.69 -0.35
CA SER A 90 6.03 17.23 -0.55
C SER A 90 6.46 16.92 -1.99
N PRO A 91 7.75 17.09 -2.34
CA PRO A 91 8.23 16.88 -3.70
C PRO A 91 8.18 15.40 -4.09
N SER A 92 8.23 15.13 -5.40
CA SER A 92 8.47 13.78 -5.90
C SER A 92 9.91 13.35 -5.60
N LEU A 93 10.12 12.04 -5.39
CA LEU A 93 11.47 11.50 -5.19
C LEU A 93 12.31 11.67 -6.46
N HIS A 94 13.55 12.13 -6.31
CA HIS A 94 14.56 12.05 -7.35
C HIS A 94 15.60 11.01 -6.95
N ALA A 95 15.75 9.98 -7.77
CA ALA A 95 16.73 8.91 -7.58
C ALA A 95 17.49 8.65 -8.89
N HIS A 96 18.76 8.29 -8.80
CA HIS A 96 19.57 7.84 -9.92
C HIS A 96 19.46 6.33 -10.11
N PRO A 97 19.83 5.80 -11.30
CA PRO A 97 19.99 4.37 -11.48
C PRO A 97 20.93 3.79 -10.41
N ASN A 98 20.56 2.64 -9.84
CA ASN A 98 21.25 1.94 -8.75
C ASN A 98 21.20 2.60 -7.36
N ASP A 99 20.46 3.69 -7.19
CA ASP A 99 20.18 4.20 -5.85
C ASP A 99 19.31 3.21 -5.07
N THR A 100 19.56 3.11 -3.76
CA THR A 100 18.67 2.37 -2.86
C THR A 100 17.57 3.30 -2.39
N VAL A 101 16.32 2.90 -2.58
CA VAL A 101 15.15 3.65 -2.13
C VAL A 101 14.51 2.94 -0.93
N ILE A 102 14.24 3.68 0.13
CA ILE A 102 13.52 3.22 1.32
C ILE A 102 12.10 3.76 1.27
N LEU A 103 11.12 2.87 1.42
CA LEU A 103 9.70 3.19 1.54
C LEU A 103 9.31 3.23 3.01
N LEU A 104 8.93 4.42 3.50
CA LEU A 104 8.54 4.63 4.88
C LEU A 104 7.02 4.57 5.01
N TYR A 105 6.55 3.63 5.82
CA TYR A 105 5.16 3.49 6.25
C TYR A 105 5.04 4.06 7.67
N GLN A 106 4.20 5.08 7.85
CA GLN A 106 4.03 5.76 9.14
C GLN A 106 2.63 5.55 9.76
N GLU A 107 1.77 4.79 9.09
CA GLU A 107 0.45 4.44 9.61
C GLU A 107 0.59 3.45 10.78
N ASN A 108 -0.23 3.69 11.83
CA ASN A 108 -0.21 2.94 13.08
C ASN A 108 -1.19 1.78 12.99
N GLY A 109 -0.72 0.57 12.69
CA GLY A 109 -1.54 -0.62 12.94
C GLY A 109 -1.03 -1.87 12.25
N HIS A 110 -1.17 -1.94 10.93
CA HIS A 110 -1.28 -3.26 10.29
C HIS A 110 0.02 -3.79 9.65
N VAL A 111 0.99 -2.91 9.38
CA VAL A 111 2.28 -3.31 8.79
C VAL A 111 3.38 -3.51 9.85
N THR A 112 3.32 -2.73 10.94
CA THR A 112 4.39 -2.66 11.96
C THR A 112 3.99 -3.28 13.30
N LYS A 113 2.71 -3.36 13.65
CA LYS A 113 2.21 -3.89 14.93
C LYS A 113 1.36 -5.16 14.77
N ILE A 114 1.85 -6.12 13.98
CA ILE A 114 1.19 -7.42 13.75
C ILE A 114 0.82 -8.12 15.07
N ALA A 115 1.69 -8.02 16.09
CA ALA A 115 1.44 -8.63 17.41
C ALA A 115 0.25 -8.00 18.16
N ASP A 116 -0.06 -6.74 17.88
CA ASP A 116 -1.15 -5.99 18.51
C ASP A 116 -2.44 -6.01 17.67
N ASP A 117 -2.47 -6.78 16.57
CA ASP A 117 -3.58 -6.88 15.62
C ASP A 117 -4.13 -8.33 15.54
N PRO A 118 -5.00 -8.72 16.49
CA PRO A 118 -5.55 -10.08 16.57
C PRO A 118 -6.36 -10.42 15.30
N GLY A 119 -5.78 -11.25 14.44
CA GLY A 119 -6.42 -11.68 13.18
C GLY A 119 -5.48 -11.66 11.98
N HIS A 120 -4.35 -10.96 12.07
CA HIS A 120 -3.36 -10.90 10.99
C HIS A 120 -2.10 -11.69 11.32
N THR A 121 -1.83 -12.72 10.51
CA THR A 121 -0.61 -13.54 10.63
C THR A 121 0.56 -12.98 9.83
N SER A 122 0.33 -11.95 9.00
CA SER A 122 1.35 -11.30 8.17
C SER A 122 1.02 -9.82 7.94
N SER A 123 2.03 -9.02 7.65
CA SER A 123 1.93 -7.59 7.29
C SER A 123 1.75 -7.34 5.79
N GLY A 124 1.44 -8.41 5.03
CA GLY A 124 1.17 -8.33 3.60
C GLY A 124 2.42 -8.38 2.70
N ILE A 125 2.16 -8.24 1.39
CA ILE A 125 3.16 -8.23 0.32
C ILE A 125 3.23 -6.82 -0.25
N ILE A 126 4.44 -6.29 -0.40
CA ILE A 126 4.71 -5.07 -1.16
C ILE A 126 5.27 -5.49 -2.52
N ALA A 127 4.62 -5.03 -3.59
CA ALA A 127 5.12 -5.14 -4.95
C ALA A 127 5.34 -3.73 -5.53
N VAL A 128 6.52 -3.49 -6.10
CA VAL A 128 6.91 -2.23 -6.71
C VAL A 128 6.97 -2.40 -8.21
N PHE A 129 6.19 -1.61 -8.93
CA PHE A 129 6.14 -1.60 -10.39
C PHE A 129 6.69 -0.28 -10.92
N GLY A 130 7.36 -0.31 -12.06
CA GLY A 130 7.92 0.86 -12.74
C GLY A 130 7.41 0.98 -14.18
N THR A 131 7.28 2.21 -14.65
CA THR A 131 6.96 2.54 -16.05
C THR A 131 7.56 3.89 -16.43
N LEU A 132 7.82 4.11 -17.71
CA LEU A 132 8.13 5.43 -18.28
C LEU A 132 6.88 6.20 -18.72
N HIS A 133 5.71 5.56 -18.74
CA HIS A 133 4.48 6.09 -19.36
C HIS A 133 3.24 5.88 -18.48
N SER A 134 3.34 6.23 -17.19
CA SER A 134 2.19 6.14 -16.28
C SER A 134 1.04 7.04 -16.74
N LEU A 135 -0.19 6.55 -16.68
CA LEU A 135 -1.43 7.27 -17.00
C LEU A 135 -2.33 7.39 -15.76
N PRO A 136 -3.13 8.47 -15.63
CA PRO A 136 -4.07 8.62 -14.53
C PRO A 136 -5.15 7.52 -14.49
N THR A 137 -5.39 6.86 -15.63
CA THR A 137 -6.39 5.82 -15.85
C THR A 137 -5.85 4.40 -15.71
N ASP A 138 -4.58 4.23 -15.33
CA ASP A 138 -4.01 2.90 -15.14
C ASP A 138 -4.73 2.14 -14.03
N THR A 139 -5.01 0.86 -14.28
CA THR A 139 -5.79 0.01 -13.37
C THR A 139 -4.90 -0.99 -12.65
N LEU A 140 -5.22 -1.33 -11.41
CA LEU A 140 -4.40 -2.23 -10.58
C LEU A 140 -4.15 -3.57 -11.30
N GLN A 141 -5.19 -4.15 -11.91
CA GLN A 141 -5.03 -5.39 -12.68
C GLN A 141 -4.08 -5.20 -13.86
N TYR A 142 -4.14 -4.07 -14.57
CA TYR A 142 -3.26 -3.79 -15.70
C TYR A 142 -1.77 -3.79 -15.33
N LEU A 143 -1.42 -3.29 -14.14
CA LEU A 143 -0.05 -3.31 -13.61
C LEU A 143 0.45 -4.72 -13.25
N THR A 144 -0.45 -5.56 -12.73
CA THR A 144 -0.09 -6.87 -12.15
C THR A 144 -0.02 -8.03 -13.15
N LEU A 145 -0.58 -7.86 -14.35
CA LEU A 145 -0.61 -8.91 -15.35
C LEU A 145 0.71 -8.92 -16.15
N SER A 146 1.41 -10.06 -16.16
CA SER A 146 2.52 -10.31 -17.09
C SER A 146 2.00 -10.25 -18.52
N LYS A 147 2.61 -9.43 -19.38
CA LYS A 147 2.22 -9.35 -20.79
C LYS A 147 3.37 -9.75 -21.71
N ASP A 148 3.03 -10.44 -22.79
CA ASP A 148 3.94 -10.85 -23.86
C ASP A 148 4.24 -9.71 -24.86
N ASP A 149 3.71 -8.49 -24.61
CA ASP A 149 3.81 -7.32 -25.49
C ASP A 149 5.01 -6.41 -25.20
N GLY A 150 5.90 -6.82 -24.30
CA GLY A 150 7.02 -5.98 -23.85
C GLY A 150 6.68 -4.99 -22.73
N GLY A 151 5.44 -5.02 -22.20
CA GLY A 151 5.02 -4.50 -20.90
C GLY A 151 5.25 -3.00 -20.67
N GLN A 152 4.18 -2.20 -20.64
CA GLN A 152 4.26 -0.81 -20.13
C GLN A 152 4.75 -0.73 -18.68
N TYR A 153 4.58 -1.79 -17.88
CA TYR A 153 4.99 -1.86 -16.48
C TYR A 153 5.88 -3.07 -16.22
N GLU A 154 6.98 -2.85 -15.49
CA GLU A 154 7.91 -3.87 -15.05
C GLU A 154 7.79 -4.07 -13.53
N LEU A 155 7.74 -5.33 -13.07
CA LEU A 155 7.84 -5.66 -11.66
C LEU A 155 9.30 -5.52 -11.20
N LEU A 156 9.59 -4.46 -10.45
CA LEU A 156 10.94 -4.14 -9.99
C LEU A 156 11.32 -4.90 -8.71
N LYS A 157 10.35 -5.07 -7.79
CA LYS A 157 10.61 -5.71 -6.50
C LYS A 157 9.34 -6.30 -5.90
N VAL A 158 9.48 -7.46 -5.27
CA VAL A 158 8.50 -8.01 -4.33
C VAL A 158 9.19 -8.23 -2.99
N ALA A 159 8.54 -7.82 -1.91
CA ALA A 159 9.00 -8.03 -0.56
C ALA A 159 7.84 -8.44 0.36
N ASN A 160 8.10 -9.41 1.23
CA ASN A 160 7.25 -9.64 2.39
C ASN A 160 7.63 -8.61 3.45
N VAL A 161 6.65 -7.90 3.99
CA VAL A 161 6.95 -6.99 5.08
C VAL A 161 7.32 -7.83 6.29
N ARG A 162 8.48 -7.56 6.89
CA ARG A 162 8.84 -8.08 8.20
C ARG A 162 8.77 -6.92 9.18
N PRO A 163 8.12 -7.08 10.34
CA PRO A 163 8.23 -6.10 11.41
C PRO A 163 9.70 -5.83 11.67
N TRP A 164 10.07 -4.56 11.76
CA TRP A 164 11.41 -4.21 12.21
C TRP A 164 11.53 -4.63 13.68
N VAL A 165 12.30 -5.70 13.92
CA VAL A 165 12.68 -6.12 15.27
C VAL A 165 13.99 -5.43 15.58
N ALA A 166 13.98 -4.52 16.55
CA ALA A 166 15.20 -3.88 17.06
C ALA A 166 16.25 -4.95 17.37
N GLY A 167 17.38 -4.95 16.65
CA GLY A 167 18.49 -5.88 16.88
C GLY A 167 18.99 -6.72 15.70
N HIS A 168 18.41 -6.59 14.50
CA HIS A 168 19.00 -7.19 13.29
C HIS A 168 20.03 -6.22 12.67
N PRO A 169 21.30 -6.63 12.49
CA PRO A 169 22.27 -5.82 11.76
C PRO A 169 21.88 -5.72 10.27
N ALA A 170 22.18 -4.55 9.70
CA ALA A 170 22.01 -4.24 8.28
C ALA A 170 22.88 -5.12 7.37
#